data_AF-A0AAV4HW87-F1
#
_entry.id   AF-A0AAV4HW87-F1
#
_cell.length_a   1.000
_cell.length_b   1.000
_cell.length_c   1.000
_cell.angle_alpha   90.00
_cell.angle_beta   90.00
_cell.angle_gamma   90.00
#
_symmetry.space_group_name_H-M   'P 1'
#
loop_
_entity.id
_entity.type
_entity.pdbx_description
1 polymer ?
#
loop_
_entity_poly.entity_id
_entity_poly.type
_entity_poly.pdbx_seq_one_letter_code
_entity_poly.pdbx_strand_id
1 'polypeptide(L)'
;MDLGIIVATSLILVVVVVVVAVVVVVVVVVVVVVVVKVVVLSPNYPRNYPNNARCAWTIRSSPGTQITFSFSNLKVPSDRYCLSDSVSVYNGARINSSALMLRACGLTAVAPVTSTSNVIYVMFRSDSATTGTGFSAQWSTRRDCYYNLRGSSGTIQTPNYPRNYPINKHCTWRITTSARTQVRLSFTSVNIQNTYLCAADYLANENGSTEMGINVEQEH
;
A
#
# COMPACT_ATOMS: atom_id res chain seq x y z
N MET A 1 58.37 13.46 -16.29
CA MET A 1 56.92 13.59 -16.05
C MET A 1 56.40 12.19 -15.85
N ASP A 2 55.79 11.92 -14.71
CA ASP A 2 55.60 10.58 -14.18
C ASP A 2 54.36 9.90 -14.78
N LEU A 3 54.59 8.89 -15.62
CA LEU A 3 53.54 8.17 -16.34
C LEU A 3 52.54 7.52 -15.37
N GLY A 4 52.99 7.13 -14.17
CA GLY A 4 52.15 6.54 -13.13
C GLY A 4 51.09 7.50 -12.57
N ILE A 5 51.41 8.81 -12.47
CA ILE A 5 50.49 9.85 -11.99
C ILE A 5 49.39 10.11 -13.03
N ILE A 6 49.73 10.07 -14.32
CA ILE A 6 48.77 10.30 -15.42
C ILE A 6 47.77 9.14 -15.51
N VAL A 7 48.24 7.89 -15.36
CA VAL A 7 47.37 6.71 -15.37
C VAL A 7 46.45 6.67 -14.14
N ALA A 8 46.96 7.02 -12.95
CA ALA A 8 46.16 7.06 -11.73
C ALA A 8 45.09 8.16 -11.77
N THR A 9 45.43 9.36 -12.22
CA THR A 9 44.46 10.46 -12.37
C THR A 9 43.40 10.16 -13.43
N SER A 10 43.78 9.53 -14.55
CA SER A 10 42.85 9.06 -15.58
C SER A 10 41.93 7.95 -15.08
N LEU A 11 42.44 6.99 -14.30
CA LEU A 11 41.63 5.91 -13.73
C LEU A 11 40.63 6.44 -12.70
N ILE A 12 41.07 7.35 -11.81
CA ILE A 12 40.21 8.01 -10.83
C ILE A 12 39.09 8.78 -11.54
N LEU A 13 39.40 9.52 -12.60
CA LEU A 13 38.41 10.24 -13.39
C LEU A 13 37.37 9.29 -14.01
N VAL A 14 37.81 8.17 -14.60
CA VAL A 14 36.90 7.15 -15.16
C VAL A 14 36.00 6.54 -14.08
N VAL A 15 36.57 6.19 -12.93
CA VAL A 15 35.79 5.65 -11.79
C VAL A 15 34.77 6.68 -11.29
N VAL A 16 35.16 7.95 -11.15
CA VAL A 16 34.23 9.02 -10.74
C VAL A 16 33.12 9.21 -11.77
N VAL A 17 33.43 9.24 -13.07
CA VAL A 17 32.42 9.36 -14.13
C VAL A 17 31.46 8.18 -14.13
N VAL A 18 31.96 6.95 -13.98
CA VAL A 18 31.12 5.74 -13.91
C VAL A 18 30.24 5.76 -12.66
N VAL A 19 30.79 6.09 -11.49
CA VAL A 19 30.02 6.16 -10.25
C VAL A 19 28.94 7.24 -10.33
N VAL A 20 29.27 8.44 -10.83
CA VAL A 20 28.30 9.52 -11.03
C VAL A 20 27.21 9.09 -12.01
N ALA A 21 27.57 8.47 -13.15
CA ALA A 21 26.60 7.97 -14.11
C ALA A 21 25.67 6.91 -13.48
N VAL A 22 26.22 5.96 -12.71
CA VAL A 22 25.42 4.94 -12.00
C VAL A 22 24.50 5.57 -10.97
N VAL A 23 24.99 6.52 -10.16
CA VAL A 23 24.17 7.22 -9.16
C VAL A 23 23.05 8.01 -9.85
N VAL A 24 23.35 8.72 -10.94
CA VAL A 24 22.34 9.45 -11.71
C VAL A 24 21.29 8.50 -12.28
N VAL A 25 21.70 7.37 -12.88
CA VAL A 25 20.78 6.35 -13.40
C VAL A 25 19.92 5.78 -12.28
N VAL A 26 20.50 5.43 -11.14
CA VAL A 26 19.76 4.91 -9.97
C VAL A 26 18.77 5.95 -9.45
N VAL A 27 19.19 7.21 -9.30
CA VAL A 27 18.30 8.30 -8.84
C VAL A 27 17.18 8.53 -9.84
N VAL A 28 17.46 8.59 -11.14
CA VAL A 28 16.44 8.76 -12.19
C VAL A 28 15.49 7.57 -12.19
N VAL A 29 15.98 6.33 -12.14
CA VAL A 29 15.14 5.13 -12.09
C VAL A 29 14.30 5.11 -10.81
N VAL A 30 14.88 5.39 -9.65
CA VAL A 30 14.15 5.45 -8.37
C VAL A 30 13.10 6.56 -8.41
N VAL A 31 13.43 7.76 -8.87
CA VAL A 31 12.48 8.87 -9.01
C VAL A 31 11.38 8.50 -10.01
N VAL A 32 11.70 7.98 -11.19
CA VAL A 32 10.70 7.57 -12.19
C VAL A 32 9.79 6.47 -11.64
N VAL A 33 10.33 5.40 -11.03
CA VAL A 33 9.56 4.29 -10.45
C VAL A 33 8.71 4.74 -9.25
N VAL A 34 9.19 5.68 -8.43
CA VAL A 34 8.46 6.21 -7.26
C VAL A 34 7.42 7.26 -7.65
N VAL A 35 7.59 7.96 -8.78
CA VAL A 35 6.69 9.04 -9.25
C VAL A 35 5.63 8.53 -10.25
N VAL A 36 5.76 7.31 -10.80
CA VAL A 36 4.67 6.68 -11.59
C VAL A 36 3.48 6.38 -10.66
N LYS A 37 2.56 7.33 -10.57
CA LYS A 37 1.26 7.13 -9.93
C LYS A 37 0.36 6.39 -10.90
N VAL A 38 -0.10 5.20 -10.51
CA VAL A 38 -1.10 4.47 -11.29
C VAL A 38 -2.47 5.11 -11.08
N VAL A 39 -3.00 5.71 -12.13
CA VAL A 39 -4.29 6.42 -12.11
C VAL A 39 -5.36 5.55 -12.76
N VAL A 40 -6.53 5.46 -12.12
CA VAL A 40 -7.75 4.89 -12.70
C VAL A 40 -8.62 6.05 -13.18
N LEU A 41 -8.95 6.05 -14.47
CA LEU A 41 -9.74 7.09 -15.11
C LEU A 41 -11.05 6.51 -15.61
N SER A 42 -12.13 7.28 -15.52
CA SER A 42 -13.35 7.00 -16.28
C SER A 42 -13.08 7.08 -17.79
N PRO A 43 -13.90 6.42 -18.64
CA PRO A 43 -13.80 6.57 -20.08
C PRO A 43 -13.84 8.05 -20.50
N ASN A 44 -13.05 8.40 -21.51
CA ASN A 44 -12.93 9.75 -22.08
C ASN A 44 -12.43 10.86 -21.15
N TYR A 45 -12.09 10.58 -19.88
CA TYR A 45 -11.60 11.60 -18.94
C TYR A 45 -10.43 12.40 -19.55
N PRO A 46 -10.44 13.76 -19.46
CA PRO A 46 -11.34 14.61 -18.68
C PRO A 46 -12.64 15.04 -19.41
N ARG A 47 -12.94 14.50 -20.59
CA ARG A 47 -14.23 14.70 -21.27
C ARG A 47 -15.30 13.81 -20.65
N ASN A 48 -16.55 14.05 -21.03
CA ASN A 48 -17.67 13.28 -20.52
C ASN A 48 -17.55 11.79 -20.91
N TYR A 49 -17.82 10.92 -19.93
CA TYR A 49 -17.94 9.48 -20.18
C TYR A 49 -19.20 9.20 -21.02
N PRO A 50 -19.28 8.05 -21.72
CA PRO A 50 -20.45 7.70 -22.51
C PRO A 50 -21.60 7.18 -21.63
N ASN A 51 -22.82 7.27 -22.14
CA ASN A 51 -23.98 6.61 -21.56
C ASN A 51 -23.85 5.09 -21.60
N ASN A 52 -24.49 4.41 -20.65
CA ASN A 52 -24.50 2.95 -20.52
C ASN A 52 -23.10 2.33 -20.38
N ALA A 53 -22.12 3.11 -19.92
CA ALA A 53 -20.76 2.62 -19.71
C ALA A 53 -20.75 1.57 -18.60
N ARG A 54 -19.93 0.54 -18.79
CA ARG A 54 -19.64 -0.48 -17.77
C ARG A 54 -18.16 -0.81 -17.84
N CYS A 55 -17.39 -0.18 -16.97
CA CYS A 55 -15.95 -0.36 -16.92
C CYS A 55 -15.56 -0.95 -15.57
N ALA A 56 -14.62 -1.89 -15.59
CA ALA A 56 -14.18 -2.55 -14.38
C ALA A 56 -12.67 -2.73 -14.36
N TRP A 57 -12.11 -2.59 -13.16
CA TRP A 57 -10.69 -2.77 -12.90
C TRP A 57 -10.53 -3.71 -11.70
N THR A 58 -9.74 -4.76 -11.88
CA THR A 58 -9.28 -5.59 -10.77
C THR A 58 -7.86 -5.16 -10.44
N ILE A 59 -7.66 -4.57 -9.26
CA ILE A 59 -6.36 -4.07 -8.82
C ILE A 59 -5.81 -5.09 -7.83
N ARG A 60 -4.62 -5.62 -8.12
CA ARG A 60 -3.90 -6.57 -7.28
C ARG A 60 -2.57 -5.98 -6.86
N SER A 61 -2.23 -6.16 -5.60
CA SER A 61 -0.95 -5.78 -5.01
C SER A 61 -0.27 -7.01 -4.41
N SER A 62 0.95 -6.84 -3.89
CA SER A 62 1.68 -7.94 -3.26
C SER A 62 0.89 -8.55 -2.09
N PRO A 63 0.95 -9.88 -1.89
CA PRO A 63 0.36 -10.53 -0.70
C PRO A 63 0.79 -9.85 0.61
N GLY A 64 -0.09 -9.82 1.61
CA GLY A 64 0.18 -9.16 2.90
C GLY A 64 0.10 -7.62 2.88
N THR A 65 -0.40 -7.03 1.79
CA THR A 65 -0.65 -5.58 1.71
C THR A 65 -2.15 -5.29 1.62
N GLN A 66 -2.51 -4.06 2.01
CA GLN A 66 -3.82 -3.47 1.81
C GLN A 66 -3.74 -2.40 0.73
N ILE A 67 -4.81 -2.23 -0.03
CA ILE A 67 -4.93 -1.21 -1.07
C ILE A 67 -5.82 -0.09 -0.54
N THR A 68 -5.29 1.12 -0.50
CA THR A 68 -6.07 2.34 -0.27
C THR A 68 -6.42 2.96 -1.63
N PHE A 69 -7.71 3.12 -1.92
CA PHE A 69 -8.23 3.77 -3.11
C PHE A 69 -8.74 5.17 -2.77
N SER A 70 -8.35 6.17 -3.56
CA SER A 70 -8.66 7.58 -3.31
C SER A 70 -8.97 8.33 -4.59
N PHE A 71 -10.08 9.08 -4.59
CA PHE A 71 -10.44 9.95 -5.71
C PHE A 71 -9.60 11.22 -5.70
N SER A 72 -8.94 11.53 -6.81
CA SER A 72 -8.36 12.85 -7.08
C SER A 72 -9.42 13.80 -7.65
N ASN A 73 -10.39 13.27 -8.40
CA ASN A 73 -11.52 14.02 -8.93
C ASN A 73 -12.72 13.10 -9.08
N LEU A 74 -13.92 13.59 -8.77
CA LEU A 74 -15.18 12.90 -8.96
C LEU A 74 -16.23 13.93 -9.42
N LYS A 75 -16.73 13.74 -10.64
CA LYS A 75 -17.80 14.52 -11.25
C LYS A 75 -18.73 13.59 -12.01
N VAL A 76 -19.50 12.86 -11.22
CA VAL A 76 -20.55 11.93 -11.68
C VAL A 76 -21.88 12.51 -11.17
N PRO A 77 -22.96 12.57 -11.98
CA PRO A 77 -24.26 13.04 -11.53
C PRO A 77 -24.70 12.36 -10.23
N SER A 78 -25.16 13.18 -9.28
CA SER A 78 -25.59 12.70 -7.98
C SER A 78 -27.06 12.29 -8.01
N ASP A 79 -27.36 11.15 -7.42
CA ASP A 79 -28.71 10.82 -6.94
C ASP A 79 -28.64 10.42 -5.46
N ARG A 80 -29.78 10.13 -4.83
CA ARG A 80 -29.87 9.88 -3.38
C ARG A 80 -28.97 8.73 -2.88
N TYR A 81 -28.69 7.73 -3.72
CA TYR A 81 -27.98 6.51 -3.33
C TYR A 81 -26.90 6.09 -4.35
N CYS A 82 -26.56 6.97 -5.28
CA CYS A 82 -25.67 6.73 -6.41
C CYS A 82 -26.05 5.47 -7.20
N LEU A 83 -27.33 5.30 -7.53
CA LEU A 83 -27.83 4.09 -8.21
C LEU A 83 -27.80 4.19 -9.73
N SER A 84 -27.87 5.40 -10.27
CA SER A 84 -27.87 5.67 -11.71
C SER A 84 -26.44 5.58 -12.25
N ASP A 85 -25.63 6.59 -11.93
CA ASP A 85 -24.21 6.63 -12.26
C ASP A 85 -23.38 6.50 -10.98
N SER A 86 -22.41 5.59 -10.98
CA SER A 86 -21.57 5.41 -9.80
C SER A 86 -20.22 4.77 -10.07
N VAL A 87 -19.29 5.07 -9.17
CA VAL A 87 -18.07 4.30 -8.96
C VAL A 87 -18.25 3.48 -7.69
N SER A 88 -18.17 2.17 -7.80
CA SER A 88 -18.25 1.23 -6.67
C SER A 88 -16.91 0.53 -6.47
N VAL A 89 -16.47 0.42 -5.21
CA VAL A 89 -15.22 -0.26 -4.80
C VAL A 89 -15.57 -1.43 -3.90
N TYR A 90 -15.05 -2.61 -4.22
CA TYR A 90 -15.31 -3.87 -3.52
C TYR A 90 -14.02 -4.46 -2.95
N ASN A 91 -14.13 -5.06 -1.76
CA ASN A 91 -13.02 -5.70 -1.04
C ASN A 91 -12.79 -7.13 -1.55
N GLY A 92 -12.17 -7.26 -2.71
CA GLY A 92 -11.86 -8.54 -3.34
C GLY A 92 -11.87 -8.45 -4.86
N ALA A 93 -11.85 -9.58 -5.55
CA ALA A 93 -11.59 -9.62 -7.00
C ALA A 93 -12.83 -9.50 -7.89
N ARG A 94 -14.05 -9.60 -7.36
CA ARG A 94 -15.30 -9.66 -8.16
C ARG A 94 -16.51 -9.12 -7.40
N ILE A 95 -17.50 -8.60 -8.14
CA ILE A 95 -18.69 -7.95 -7.55
C ILE A 95 -19.57 -8.88 -6.68
N ASN A 96 -19.78 -10.14 -7.10
CA ASN A 96 -20.75 -11.06 -6.46
C ASN A 96 -20.17 -11.85 -5.28
N SER A 97 -18.87 -11.72 -5.01
CA SER A 97 -18.16 -12.50 -3.99
C SER A 97 -17.32 -11.59 -3.08
N SER A 98 -17.59 -10.29 -3.07
CA SER A 98 -16.79 -9.30 -2.35
C SER A 98 -17.68 -8.23 -1.73
N ALA A 99 -17.35 -7.83 -0.51
CA ALA A 99 -18.10 -6.81 0.21
C ALA A 99 -17.94 -5.44 -0.46
N LEU A 100 -19.05 -4.71 -0.64
CA LEU A 100 -19.04 -3.33 -1.11
C LEU A 100 -18.45 -2.43 -0.01
N MET A 101 -17.35 -1.75 -0.31
CA MET A 101 -16.70 -0.81 0.61
C MET A 101 -17.19 0.62 0.42
N LEU A 102 -17.45 0.99 -0.83
CA LEU A 102 -17.81 2.34 -1.23
C LEU A 102 -18.65 2.32 -2.49
N ARG A 103 -19.69 3.15 -2.52
CA ARG A 103 -20.37 3.57 -3.74
C ARG A 103 -20.41 5.09 -3.74
N ALA A 104 -19.90 5.69 -4.81
CA ALA A 104 -19.68 7.13 -4.89
C ALA A 104 -20.22 7.72 -6.20
N CYS A 105 -20.80 8.91 -6.07
CA CYS A 105 -21.23 9.81 -7.14
C CYS A 105 -21.26 11.24 -6.58
N GLY A 106 -21.57 12.22 -7.41
CA GLY A 106 -21.64 13.63 -7.06
C GLY A 106 -20.34 14.40 -7.32
N LEU A 107 -20.28 15.60 -6.73
CA LEU A 107 -19.16 16.53 -6.79
C LEU A 107 -18.42 16.65 -5.44
N THR A 108 -18.70 15.75 -4.50
CA THR A 108 -18.22 15.84 -3.12
C THR A 108 -16.86 15.19 -2.95
N ALA A 109 -16.08 15.70 -2.01
CA ALA A 109 -14.86 15.03 -1.56
C ALA A 109 -15.24 13.69 -0.92
N VAL A 110 -14.72 12.60 -1.48
CA VAL A 110 -14.98 11.24 -0.97
C VAL A 110 -13.78 10.78 -0.17
N ALA A 111 -14.03 10.32 1.06
CA ALA A 111 -12.98 9.78 1.92
C ALA A 111 -12.33 8.55 1.24
N PRO A 112 -11.00 8.40 1.32
CA PRO A 112 -10.32 7.20 0.82
C PRO A 112 -10.84 5.95 1.53
N VAL A 113 -10.82 4.81 0.83
CA VAL A 113 -11.19 3.51 1.40
C VAL A 113 -10.04 2.52 1.29
N THR A 114 -9.84 1.72 2.34
CA THR A 114 -8.72 0.78 2.46
C THR A 114 -9.24 -0.65 2.58
N SER A 115 -8.78 -1.54 1.71
CA SER A 115 -9.18 -2.95 1.69
C SER A 115 -8.62 -3.72 2.86
N THR A 116 -9.18 -4.89 3.14
CA THR A 116 -8.59 -5.84 4.11
C THR A 116 -7.71 -6.89 3.44
N SER A 117 -7.69 -6.95 2.12
CA SER A 117 -6.87 -7.85 1.31
C SER A 117 -5.99 -7.07 0.34
N ASN A 118 -5.10 -7.77 -0.37
CA ASN A 118 -4.25 -7.20 -1.41
C ASN A 118 -4.97 -7.04 -2.76
N VAL A 119 -6.31 -7.20 -2.82
CA VAL A 119 -7.09 -7.13 -4.05
C VAL A 119 -8.35 -6.29 -3.85
N ILE A 120 -8.61 -5.38 -4.79
CA ILE A 120 -9.89 -4.66 -4.90
C ILE A 120 -10.46 -4.75 -6.31
N TYR A 121 -11.77 -4.61 -6.39
CA TYR A 121 -12.51 -4.52 -7.64
C TYR A 121 -13.23 -3.18 -7.71
N VAL A 122 -12.93 -2.41 -8.75
CA VAL A 122 -13.53 -1.09 -9.00
C VAL A 122 -14.45 -1.21 -10.20
N MET A 123 -15.69 -0.76 -10.08
CA MET A 123 -16.70 -0.76 -11.13
C MET A 123 -17.22 0.65 -11.34
N PHE A 124 -17.14 1.15 -12.57
CA PHE A 124 -17.83 2.35 -13.00
C PHE A 124 -19.01 1.97 -13.89
N ARG A 125 -20.19 2.50 -13.57
CA ARG A 125 -21.41 2.34 -14.36
C ARG A 125 -22.08 3.68 -14.59
N SER A 126 -22.62 3.85 -15.79
CA SER A 126 -23.55 4.93 -16.11
C SER A 126 -24.85 4.38 -16.71
N ASP A 127 -25.92 5.16 -16.60
CA ASP A 127 -27.20 4.91 -17.23
C ASP A 127 -27.33 5.58 -18.61
N SER A 128 -28.54 5.69 -19.14
CA SER A 128 -28.82 6.32 -20.43
C SER A 128 -29.01 7.84 -20.37
N ALA A 129 -28.87 8.46 -19.20
CA ALA A 129 -29.24 9.85 -18.92
C ALA A 129 -28.03 10.80 -19.04
N THR A 130 -27.97 11.81 -18.18
CA THR A 130 -26.95 12.86 -18.19
C THR A 130 -25.59 12.30 -17.78
N THR A 131 -24.50 12.77 -18.40
CA THR A 131 -23.12 12.41 -18.02
C THR A 131 -22.36 13.58 -17.41
N GLY A 132 -21.32 13.26 -16.64
CA GLY A 132 -20.31 14.21 -16.18
C GLY A 132 -18.93 13.91 -16.79
N THR A 133 -17.92 14.69 -16.40
CA THR A 133 -16.52 14.43 -16.81
C THR A 133 -15.94 13.16 -16.18
N GLY A 134 -16.65 12.56 -15.21
CA GLY A 134 -16.31 11.28 -14.62
C GLY A 134 -15.35 11.40 -13.46
N PHE A 135 -14.38 10.49 -13.35
CA PHE A 135 -13.48 10.44 -12.21
C PHE A 135 -12.04 10.17 -12.60
N SER A 136 -11.15 10.62 -11.74
CA SER A 136 -9.75 10.18 -11.69
C SER A 136 -9.44 9.76 -10.26
N ALA A 137 -8.87 8.58 -10.09
CA ALA A 137 -8.52 8.04 -8.79
C ALA A 137 -7.11 7.46 -8.81
N GLN A 138 -6.50 7.44 -7.63
CA GLN A 138 -5.21 6.81 -7.40
C GLN A 138 -5.39 5.72 -6.37
N TRP A 139 -4.47 4.77 -6.38
CA TRP A 139 -4.39 3.77 -5.34
C TRP A 139 -2.96 3.67 -4.84
N SER A 140 -2.82 3.30 -3.58
CA SER A 140 -1.54 3.02 -2.95
C SER A 140 -1.64 1.75 -2.14
N THR A 141 -0.49 1.12 -1.94
CA THR A 141 -0.40 -0.09 -1.11
C THR A 141 0.25 0.26 0.20
N ARG A 142 -0.31 -0.23 1.28
CA ARG A 142 0.35 -0.24 2.59
C ARG A 142 0.52 -1.69 3.00
N ARG A 143 1.71 -2.07 3.46
CA ARG A 143 1.84 -3.37 4.15
C ARG A 143 0.87 -3.37 5.33
N ASP A 144 0.02 -4.38 5.38
CA ASP A 144 -0.90 -4.51 6.49
C ASP A 144 -0.06 -4.62 7.76
N CYS A 145 -0.45 -3.88 8.80
CA CYS A 145 0.17 -3.98 10.10
C CYS A 145 1.73 -3.89 10.14
N TYR A 146 2.34 -3.06 9.27
CA TYR A 146 3.79 -2.81 9.26
C TYR A 146 4.16 -1.48 9.94
N TYR A 147 5.08 -1.54 10.90
CA TYR A 147 5.52 -0.40 11.71
C TYR A 147 7.04 -0.23 11.64
N ASN A 148 7.49 0.96 11.24
CA ASN A 148 8.90 1.34 11.29
C ASN A 148 9.16 2.19 12.53
N LEU A 149 9.89 1.63 13.49
CA LEU A 149 10.28 2.32 14.72
C LEU A 149 11.74 2.71 14.65
N ARG A 150 12.05 3.96 14.99
CA ARG A 150 13.42 4.49 15.04
C ARG A 150 13.67 5.14 16.38
N GLY A 151 14.80 4.84 17.00
CA GLY A 151 15.20 5.45 18.27
C GLY A 151 16.01 4.51 19.15
N SER A 152 16.37 5.01 20.32
CA SER A 152 17.06 4.23 21.37
C SER A 152 16.10 3.46 22.27
N SER A 153 14.81 3.81 22.28
CA SER A 153 13.75 3.14 23.05
C SER A 153 12.37 3.40 22.42
N GLY A 154 11.37 2.60 22.82
CA GLY A 154 9.99 2.73 22.35
C GLY A 154 9.09 1.61 22.87
N THR A 155 7.83 1.61 22.47
CA THR A 155 6.84 0.59 22.85
C THR A 155 6.19 0.01 21.60
N ILE A 156 6.02 -1.31 21.58
CA ILE A 156 5.28 -2.04 20.56
C ILE A 156 3.97 -2.55 21.16
N GLN A 157 2.90 -2.52 20.37
CA GLN A 157 1.57 -2.98 20.78
C GLN A 157 0.86 -3.60 19.58
N THR A 158 0.08 -4.65 19.82
CA THR A 158 -0.80 -5.22 18.80
C THR A 158 -1.87 -4.20 18.38
N PRO A 159 -2.40 -4.30 17.15
CA PRO A 159 -3.56 -3.52 16.79
C PRO A 159 -4.69 -3.76 17.78
N ASN A 160 -5.38 -2.69 18.16
CA ASN A 160 -6.49 -2.66 19.13
C ASN A 160 -6.13 -2.81 20.61
N TYR A 161 -4.86 -3.05 20.98
CA TYR A 161 -4.45 -3.14 22.38
C TYR A 161 -5.00 -1.93 23.18
N PRO A 162 -5.67 -2.13 24.34
CA PRO A 162 -5.72 -3.36 25.15
C PRO A 162 -6.83 -4.37 24.78
N ARG A 163 -7.60 -4.13 23.71
CA ARG A 163 -8.60 -5.09 23.20
C ARG A 163 -7.92 -6.21 22.41
N ASN A 164 -8.70 -7.25 22.10
CA ASN A 164 -8.24 -8.39 21.31
C ASN A 164 -7.65 -7.93 19.96
N TYR A 165 -6.54 -8.55 19.60
CA TYR A 165 -5.92 -8.36 18.29
C TYR A 165 -6.86 -8.85 17.18
N PRO A 166 -6.79 -8.28 15.97
CA PRO A 166 -7.60 -8.73 14.84
C PRO A 166 -7.15 -10.12 14.38
N ILE A 167 -8.10 -10.95 13.95
CA ILE A 167 -7.83 -12.27 13.36
C ILE A 167 -7.13 -12.15 11.99
N ASN A 168 -6.36 -13.18 11.62
CA ASN A 168 -5.68 -13.32 10.32
C ASN A 168 -4.78 -12.13 9.98
N LYS A 169 -3.88 -11.79 10.91
CA LYS A 169 -2.96 -10.65 10.79
C LYS A 169 -1.51 -11.07 10.90
N HIS A 170 -0.71 -10.64 9.93
CA HIS A 170 0.74 -10.66 9.99
C HIS A 170 1.23 -9.23 10.24
N CYS A 171 1.63 -8.96 11.47
CA CYS A 171 2.12 -7.67 11.90
C CYS A 171 3.64 -7.68 12.00
N THR A 172 4.31 -6.66 11.48
CA THR A 172 5.77 -6.56 11.54
C THR A 172 6.18 -5.22 12.13
N TRP A 173 7.04 -5.25 13.14
CA TRP A 173 7.73 -4.10 13.69
C TRP A 173 9.20 -4.16 13.30
N ARG A 174 9.62 -3.23 12.44
CA ARG A 174 11.03 -3.01 12.13
C ARG A 174 11.59 -1.97 13.08
N ILE A 175 12.47 -2.40 13.98
CA ILE A 175 13.11 -1.52 14.96
C ILE A 175 14.50 -1.15 14.43
N THR A 176 14.79 0.14 14.28
CA THR A 176 16.11 0.63 13.84
C THR A 176 16.72 1.53 14.92
N THR A 177 17.94 1.21 15.33
CA THR A 177 18.72 1.95 16.33
C THR A 177 20.07 2.39 15.74
N SER A 178 20.90 3.12 16.49
CA SER A 178 22.22 3.58 16.03
C SER A 178 23.19 2.42 15.77
N ALA A 179 24.24 2.68 14.99
CA ALA A 179 25.25 1.66 14.75
C ALA A 179 25.89 1.20 16.07
N ARG A 180 26.07 -0.13 16.21
CA ARG A 180 26.68 -0.81 17.37
C ARG A 180 25.83 -0.90 18.66
N THR A 181 24.53 -0.65 18.60
CA THR A 181 23.62 -0.95 19.72
C THR A 181 22.84 -2.24 19.47
N GLN A 182 22.52 -2.95 20.56
CA GLN A 182 21.66 -4.13 20.51
C GLN A 182 20.25 -3.76 20.98
N VAL A 183 19.24 -4.29 20.30
CA VAL A 183 17.85 -4.13 20.70
C VAL A 183 17.53 -5.17 21.77
N ARG A 184 17.12 -4.70 22.96
CA ARG A 184 16.60 -5.56 24.02
C ARG A 184 15.09 -5.40 24.09
N LEU A 185 14.36 -6.51 23.98
CA LEU A 185 12.92 -6.55 24.14
C LEU A 185 12.55 -6.97 25.56
N SER A 186 11.50 -6.35 26.10
CA SER A 186 10.88 -6.72 27.36
C SER A 186 9.37 -6.69 27.17
N PHE A 187 8.70 -7.75 27.58
CA PHE A 187 7.25 -7.87 27.46
C PHE A 187 6.59 -7.47 28.77
N THR A 188 5.68 -6.51 28.71
CA THR A 188 4.86 -6.12 29.86
C THR A 188 3.54 -6.88 29.91
N SER A 189 3.04 -7.35 28.76
CA SER A 189 1.83 -8.15 28.64
C SER A 189 1.93 -9.02 27.39
N VAL A 190 1.64 -10.31 27.53
CA VAL A 190 1.52 -11.26 26.42
C VAL A 190 0.27 -12.10 26.68
N ASN A 191 -0.70 -11.98 25.78
CA ASN A 191 -1.90 -12.80 25.76
C ASN A 191 -2.15 -13.15 24.30
N ILE A 192 -1.78 -14.37 23.92
CA ILE A 192 -1.90 -14.93 22.57
C ILE A 192 -2.45 -16.36 22.69
N GLN A 193 -3.02 -16.91 21.62
CA GLN A 193 -3.58 -18.25 21.64
C GLN A 193 -2.51 -19.31 21.93
N ASN A 194 -2.71 -20.11 22.99
CA ASN A 194 -1.79 -21.18 23.37
C ASN A 194 -2.09 -22.47 22.59
N THR A 195 -1.21 -22.80 21.64
CA THR A 195 -1.30 -24.02 20.83
C THR A 195 0.02 -24.79 20.87
N TYR A 196 -0.03 -26.09 20.57
CA TYR A 196 1.17 -26.91 20.50
C TYR A 196 2.12 -26.32 19.44
N LEU A 197 3.39 -26.11 19.82
CA LEU A 197 4.42 -25.48 18.98
C LEU A 197 4.09 -24.08 18.45
N CYS A 198 3.15 -23.37 19.08
CA CYS A 198 2.68 -22.06 18.62
C CYS A 198 2.18 -22.08 17.16
N ALA A 199 1.50 -23.18 16.77
CA ALA A 199 1.06 -23.42 15.40
C ALA A 199 -0.06 -22.47 14.93
N ALA A 200 -0.80 -21.84 15.85
CA ALA A 200 -1.81 -20.82 15.53
C ALA A 200 -1.19 -19.41 15.61
N ASP A 201 -1.12 -18.84 16.82
CA ASP A 201 -0.59 -17.50 17.04
C ASP A 201 0.84 -17.55 17.59
N TYR A 202 1.72 -16.71 17.05
CA TYR A 202 3.10 -16.62 17.51
C TYR A 202 3.72 -15.23 17.35
N LEU A 203 4.73 -14.98 18.18
CA LEU A 203 5.67 -13.86 18.03
C LEU A 203 7.03 -14.44 17.66
N ALA A 204 7.61 -13.98 16.55
CA ALA A 204 8.91 -14.40 16.07
C ALA A 204 9.83 -13.21 15.81
N ASN A 205 11.13 -13.43 16.00
CA ASN A 205 12.15 -12.57 15.41
C ASN A 205 12.42 -13.09 13.99
N GLU A 206 12.21 -12.26 12.98
CA GLU A 206 12.45 -12.64 11.60
C GLU A 206 13.89 -12.29 11.17
N ASN A 207 14.57 -13.29 10.58
CA ASN A 207 15.86 -13.16 9.88
C ASN A 207 17.09 -12.78 10.73
N GLY A 208 17.06 -12.95 12.06
CA GLY A 208 18.21 -12.56 12.92
C GLY A 208 18.52 -11.07 12.85
N SER A 209 17.55 -10.29 12.36
CA SER A 209 17.59 -8.84 12.22
C SER A 209 16.87 -8.20 13.40
N THR A 210 16.82 -6.87 13.47
CA THR A 210 16.00 -6.15 14.45
C THR A 210 14.51 -6.06 14.04
N GLU A 211 14.06 -6.96 13.16
CA GLU A 211 12.68 -7.10 12.73
C GLU A 211 11.96 -8.15 13.59
N MET A 212 10.83 -7.76 14.18
CA MET A 212 9.95 -8.65 14.92
C MET A 212 8.63 -8.80 14.17
N GLY A 213 8.19 -10.03 13.96
CA GLY A 213 6.88 -10.37 13.41
C GLY A 213 5.96 -10.95 14.48
N ILE A 214 4.70 -10.52 14.52
CA ILE A 214 3.61 -11.28 15.16
C ILE A 214 2.78 -11.84 14.03
N ASN A 215 2.61 -13.16 14.02
CA ASN A 215 1.60 -13.80 13.21
C ASN A 215 0.43 -14.21 14.11
N VAL A 216 -0.78 -13.86 13.68
CA VAL A 216 -2.02 -14.26 14.33
C VAL A 216 -2.89 -14.97 13.30
N GLU A 217 -3.04 -16.29 13.47
CA GLU A 217 -3.88 -17.16 12.66
C GLU A 217 -4.86 -17.88 13.59
N GLN A 218 -6.14 -17.50 13.55
CA GLN A 218 -7.19 -18.24 14.26
C GLN A 218 -7.88 -19.19 13.27
N GLU A 219 -7.65 -20.49 13.40
CA GLU A 219 -8.48 -21.50 12.75
C GLU A 219 -9.89 -21.48 13.36
N HIS A 220 -10.91 -21.58 12.48
CA HIS A 220 -12.32 -21.71 12.86
C HIS A 220 -12.62 -23.09 13.46
#